data_AF-A0A1G4Q4D2-F1
#
_entry.id   AF-A0A1G4Q4D2-F1
#
_cell.length_a   1.000
_cell.length_b   1.000
_cell.length_c   1.000
_cell.angle_alpha   90.00
_cell.angle_beta   90.00
_cell.angle_gamma   90.00
#
_symmetry.space_group_name_H-M   'P 1'
#
loop_
_entity.id
_entity.type
_entity.pdbx_description
1 polymer ?
#
loop_
_entity_poly.entity_id
_entity_poly.type
_entity_poly.pdbx_seq_one_letter_code
_entity_poly.pdbx_strand_id
1 'polypeptide(L)'
;MTMTTIHDFIKVLNDLICEIFPNTEIIGISGSDYIKDCIFELREDNKRLQYSPYSLFNMSENYEETIEAFLLQWENYRTKNNNVM
;
A
#
# COMPACT_ATOMS: atom_id res chain seq x y z
N MET A 1 -16.39 1.60 9.33
CA MET A 1 -17.16 1.74 8.07
C MET A 1 -17.06 0.37 7.39
N THR A 2 -18.13 -0.37 7.12
CA THR A 2 -17.98 -1.71 6.51
C THR A 2 -17.53 -1.55 5.06
N MET A 3 -16.23 -1.75 4.80
CA MET A 3 -15.73 -1.87 3.42
C MET A 3 -16.39 -3.08 2.77
N THR A 4 -17.09 -2.85 1.66
CA THR A 4 -17.89 -3.90 1.00
C THR A 4 -17.25 -4.38 -0.30
N THR A 5 -16.28 -3.65 -0.86
CA THR A 5 -15.62 -4.02 -2.12
C THR A 5 -14.10 -3.81 -2.09
N ILE A 6 -13.39 -4.57 -2.91
CA ILE A 6 -11.96 -4.37 -3.15
C ILE A 6 -11.65 -2.95 -3.67
N HIS A 7 -12.55 -2.34 -4.44
CA HIS A 7 -12.36 -0.98 -4.94
C HIS A 7 -12.40 0.04 -3.80
N ASP A 8 -13.27 -0.13 -2.82
CA ASP A 8 -13.31 0.72 -1.62
C ASP A 8 -12.05 0.54 -0.78
N PHE A 9 -11.58 -0.70 -0.62
CA PHE A 9 -10.33 -1.00 0.07
C PHE A 9 -9.14 -0.30 -0.60
N ILE A 10 -9.00 -0.45 -1.91
CA ILE A 10 -7.92 0.19 -2.69
C ILE A 10 -8.01 1.70 -2.57
N LYS A 11 -9.21 2.27 -2.67
CA LYS A 11 -9.41 3.72 -2.57
C LYS A 11 -8.94 4.23 -1.21
N VAL A 12 -9.43 3.64 -0.12
CA VAL A 12 -9.04 4.07 1.24
C VAL A 12 -7.56 3.86 1.49
N LEU A 13 -6.99 2.73 1.05
CA LEU A 13 -5.55 2.49 1.15
C LEU A 13 -4.76 3.60 0.44
N ASN A 14 -5.12 3.95 -0.79
CA ASN A 14 -4.44 4.98 -1.55
C ASN A 14 -4.63 6.38 -0.96
N ASP A 15 -5.85 6.71 -0.51
CA ASP A 15 -6.15 7.99 0.14
C ASP A 15 -5.29 8.15 1.41
N LEU A 16 -5.18 7.10 2.22
CA LEU A 16 -4.35 7.10 3.44
C LEU A 16 -2.84 7.16 3.13
N ILE A 17 -2.36 6.47 2.09
CA ILE A 17 -0.96 6.58 1.67
C ILE A 17 -0.65 8.03 1.27
N CYS A 18 -1.51 8.66 0.46
CA CYS A 18 -1.33 10.05 0.03
C CYS A 18 -1.40 11.04 1.21
N GLU A 19 -2.28 10.81 2.18
CA GLU A 19 -2.42 11.66 3.36
C GLU A 19 -1.21 11.55 4.31
N ILE A 20 -0.77 10.32 4.61
CA ILE A 20 0.28 10.06 5.60
C ILE A 20 1.68 10.23 4.99
N PHE A 21 1.84 9.89 3.71
CA PHE A 21 3.12 9.89 2.99
C PHE A 21 3.02 10.74 1.71
N PRO A 22 2.92 12.08 1.82
CA PRO A 22 2.69 12.96 0.67
C PRO A 22 3.80 12.96 -0.38
N ASN A 23 4.99 12.42 -0.06
CA ASN A 23 6.12 12.29 -0.98
C ASN A 23 6.23 10.89 -1.61
N THR A 24 5.36 9.95 -1.23
CA THR A 24 5.34 8.60 -1.76
C THR A 24 4.54 8.55 -3.06
N GLU A 25 5.21 8.15 -4.14
CA GLU A 25 4.56 7.86 -5.41
C GLU A 25 3.97 6.44 -5.41
N ILE A 26 2.77 6.28 -5.97
CA ILE A 26 2.11 4.97 -6.16
C ILE A 26 2.11 4.65 -7.65
N ILE A 27 2.77 3.56 -8.06
CA ILE A 27 2.97 3.20 -9.47
C ILE A 27 2.45 1.80 -9.74
N GLY A 28 1.57 1.65 -10.75
CA GLY A 28 1.16 0.33 -11.25
C GLY A 28 2.27 -0.32 -12.07
N ILE A 29 2.77 -1.49 -11.65
CA ILE A 29 3.89 -2.21 -12.30
C ILE A 29 3.42 -3.38 -13.17
N SER A 30 2.24 -3.92 -12.89
CA SER A 30 1.58 -4.96 -13.67
C SER A 30 0.12 -4.56 -13.89
N GLY A 31 -0.23 -4.35 -15.15
CA GLY A 31 -1.58 -3.99 -15.60
C GLY A 31 -2.19 -5.15 -16.37
N SER A 32 -2.65 -6.17 -15.65
CA SER A 32 -3.69 -7.06 -16.18
C SER A 32 -5.02 -6.34 -16.10
N ASP A 33 -5.96 -6.68 -16.98
CA ASP A 33 -7.35 -6.20 -16.87
C ASP A 33 -8.06 -6.74 -15.61
N TYR A 34 -7.47 -7.73 -14.94
CA TYR A 34 -7.98 -8.32 -13.72
C TYR A 34 -7.28 -7.76 -12.47
N ILE A 35 -8.09 -7.21 -11.55
CA ILE A 35 -7.62 -6.59 -10.30
C ILE A 35 -6.74 -7.51 -9.43
N LYS A 36 -6.98 -8.83 -9.50
CA LYS A 36 -6.21 -9.85 -8.78
C LYS A 36 -4.74 -9.95 -9.21
N ASP A 37 -4.44 -9.49 -10.43
CA ASP A 37 -3.12 -9.56 -11.03
C ASP A 37 -2.42 -8.18 -11.02
N CYS A 38 -3.09 -7.16 -10.47
CA CYS A 38 -2.51 -5.84 -10.32
C CYS A 38 -1.44 -5.84 -9.22
N ILE A 39 -0.28 -5.28 -9.56
CA ILE A 39 0.82 -5.04 -8.63
C ILE A 39 1.11 -3.54 -8.67
N PHE A 40 1.22 -2.95 -7.48
CA PHE A 40 1.59 -1.55 -7.28
C PHE A 40 2.94 -1.47 -6.57
N GLU A 41 3.63 -0.35 -6.75
CA GLU A 41 4.88 -0.01 -6.08
C GLU A 41 4.73 1.34 -5.40
N LEU A 42 5.08 1.39 -4.11
CA LEU A 42 5.35 2.63 -3.41
C LEU A 42 6.80 3.03 -3.68
N ARG A 43 7.03 4.29 -4.07
CA ARG A 43 8.36 4.86 -4.25
C ARG A 43 8.52 6.16 -3.47
N GLU A 44 9.61 6.26 -2.72
CA GLU A 44 10.06 7.51 -2.10
C GLU A 44 11.59 7.48 -2.11
N ASP A 45 12.23 8.46 -2.75
CA ASP A 45 13.68 8.48 -3.01
C ASP A 45 14.20 7.17 -3.65
N ASN A 46 15.10 6.46 -2.96
CA ASN A 46 15.68 5.19 -3.38
C ASN A 46 14.94 3.96 -2.81
N LYS A 47 13.81 4.18 -2.14
CA LYS A 47 13.02 3.13 -1.48
C LYS A 47 11.88 2.70 -2.38
N ARG A 48 11.69 1.37 -2.47
CA ARG A 48 10.63 0.75 -3.28
C ARG A 48 9.97 -0.37 -2.50
N LEU A 49 8.65 -0.37 -2.43
CA LEU A 49 7.88 -1.46 -1.82
C LEU A 49 6.75 -1.88 -2.77
N GLN A 50 6.83 -3.12 -3.26
CA GLN A 50 5.80 -3.68 -4.12
C GLN A 50 4.71 -4.36 -3.29
N TYR A 51 3.47 -4.23 -3.71
CA TYR A 51 2.32 -4.84 -3.07
C TYR A 51 1.21 -5.19 -4.07
N SER A 52 0.44 -6.22 -3.75
CA SER A 52 -0.83 -6.51 -4.44
C SER A 52 -1.98 -6.08 -3.54
N PRO A 53 -2.79 -5.09 -3.97
CA PRO A 53 -3.96 -4.68 -3.19
C PRO A 53 -4.98 -5.80 -3.06
N TYR A 54 -5.09 -6.68 -4.07
CA TYR A 54 -5.93 -7.87 -4.00
C TYR A 54 -5.46 -8.84 -2.92
N SER A 55 -4.16 -9.12 -2.83
CA SER A 55 -3.63 -9.98 -1.77
C SER A 55 -3.87 -9.39 -0.38
N LEU A 56 -3.65 -8.08 -0.21
CA LEU A 56 -3.96 -7.41 1.06
C LEU A 56 -5.44 -7.55 1.41
N PHE A 57 -6.33 -7.24 0.46
CA PHE A 57 -7.77 -7.37 0.64
C PHE A 57 -8.20 -8.81 0.99
N ASN A 58 -7.69 -9.81 0.27
CA ASN A 58 -8.12 -11.20 0.43
C ASN A 58 -7.54 -11.89 1.68
N MET A 59 -6.42 -11.40 2.21
CA MET A 59 -5.83 -11.88 3.46
C MET A 59 -6.38 -11.18 4.70
N SER A 60 -7.15 -10.09 4.52
CA SER A 60 -7.69 -9.31 5.61
C SER A 60 -8.87 -10.01 6.28
N GLU A 61 -8.73 -10.37 7.55
CA GLU A 61 -9.89 -10.64 8.42
C GLU A 61 -10.49 -9.32 8.96
N ASN A 62 -9.62 -8.32 9.16
CA ASN A 62 -9.97 -6.94 9.46
C ASN A 62 -9.22 -6.00 8.51
N TYR A 63 -9.97 -5.21 7.74
CA TYR A 63 -9.39 -4.29 6.75
C TYR A 63 -8.63 -3.12 7.38
N GLU A 64 -9.12 -2.59 8.50
CA GLU A 64 -8.50 -1.46 9.18
C GLU A 64 -7.11 -1.86 9.71
N GLU A 65 -7.04 -3.00 10.40
CA GLU A 65 -5.76 -3.56 10.91
C GLU A 65 -4.79 -3.90 9.77
N THR A 66 -5.29 -4.42 8.65
CA THR A 66 -4.42 -4.77 7.51
C THR A 66 -3.83 -3.52 6.86
N ILE A 67 -4.63 -2.46 6.71
CA ILE A 67 -4.15 -1.18 6.19
C ILE A 67 -3.12 -0.58 7.16
N GLU A 68 -3.40 -0.53 8.46
CA GLU A 68 -2.48 -0.02 9.47
C GLU A 68 -1.14 -0.77 9.46
N ALA A 69 -1.18 -2.11 9.43
CA ALA A 69 0.01 -2.94 9.36
C ALA A 69 0.84 -2.68 8.10
N PHE A 70 0.18 -2.49 6.95
CA PHE A 70 0.85 -2.19 5.69
C PHE A 70 1.48 -0.78 5.69
N LEU A 71 0.77 0.23 6.20
CA LEU A 71 1.32 1.59 6.33
C LEU A 71 2.53 1.60 7.28
N LEU A 72 2.47 0.85 8.39
CA LEU A 72 3.59 0.69 9.31
C LEU A 72 4.78 -0.05 8.66
N GLN A 73 4.51 -1.05 7.80
CA GLN A 73 5.55 -1.72 7.02
C GLN A 73 6.27 -0.72 6.10
N TRP A 74 5.52 0.13 5.40
CA TRP A 74 6.10 1.16 4.54
C TRP A 74 6.91 2.19 5.34
N GLU A 75 6.37 2.69 6.44
CA GLU A 75 7.06 3.60 7.36
C GLU A 75 8.42 3.05 7.80
N ASN A 76 8.44 1.80 8.26
CA ASN A 76 9.66 1.16 8.71
C ASN A 76 10.66 0.95 7.56
N TYR A 77 10.16 0.64 6.37
CA TYR A 77 11.00 0.38 5.20
C TYR A 77 11.64 1.68 4.67
N ARG A 78 10.87 2.77 4.60
CA ARG A 78 11.35 4.06 4.12
C ARG A 78 12.36 4.69 5.09
N THR A 79 12.16 4.51 6.40
CA THR A 79 13.04 5.09 7.44
C THR A 79 14.29 4.26 7.77
N LYS A 80 14.33 2.95 7.44
CA LYS A 80 15.41 2.02 7.85
C LYS A 80 16.85 2.36 7.41
N ASN A 81 17.08 3.42 6.62
CA ASN A 81 18.43 3.87 6.24
C ASN A 81 18.84 5.26 6.78
N ASN A 82 18.04 5.91 7.64
CA ASN A 82 18.40 7.22 8.20
C ASN A 82 19.28 7.15 9.47
N ASN A 83 19.69 5.95 9.91
CA ASN A 83 20.61 5.75 11.03
C ASN A 83 21.99 5.24 10.57
N VAL A 84 22.62 5.94 9.65
CA VAL A 84 24.07 5.85 9.44
C VAL A 84 24.66 7.24 9.72
N MET A 85 24.90 7.52 11.01
CA MET A 85 25.92 8.48 11.46
C MET A 85 27.12 7.69 11.94
#